data_AF-A0A925D5F4-F1
#
_entry.id   AF-A0A925D5F4-F1
#
_cell.length_a   1.000
_cell.length_b   1.000
_cell.length_c   1.000
_cell.angle_alpha   90.00
_cell.angle_beta   90.00
_cell.angle_gamma   90.00
#
_symmetry.space_group_name_H-M   'P 1'
#
loop_
_entity.id
_entity.type
_entity.pdbx_description
1 polymer ?
#
loop_
_entity_poly.entity_id
_entity_poly.type
_entity_poly.pdbx_seq_one_letter_code
_entity_poly.pdbx_strand_id
1 'polypeptide(L)'
;MKRMALATWIIFLHLVAAFTAEADEVKGTAKPFLDELERLGSLDEIKQLGPLDHSPKPLFARLNSASINEFAAAWDYLFPESCTSPKSDAEVKRLVEGLREKNLDLRESATRELTIVAQYDRRPLIIAAKSKDIEVELRCKSILAIVNKSQEIRLSPYSQALPPFIRQMADDKQLSLLASKTSFALQKGPVPAGQGKKVLAACLERIVTAGKESLCNELIPVLQADERTAHFATENIGSHRDSYFFPAFLLEALRSKHSCVALEAINWTPHCWDKIKDQLVRKELLLLFNGKDEDVKFNACFPLMHNYHDQDAIRYLVSQADSTDRARKIRAIAWLGDSCNSNQPLTLEIKNAMVPYLSSLDKDLRREAADSIGVYRGEGVIDYLIGFLNDPENIIAQEATTNLMRQKETTVILQRLKAQLPDAPEKTRSRIQTAIQRMEAVERAK
;
A
#
# COMPACT_ATOMS: atom_id res chain seq x y z
N MET A 1 -11.33 38.71 -2.48
CA MET A 1 -11.29 38.46 -3.93
C MET A 1 -10.10 39.12 -4.64
N LYS A 2 -9.91 40.45 -4.61
CA LYS A 2 -8.76 41.10 -5.30
C LYS A 2 -7.36 40.63 -4.86
N ARG A 3 -7.15 40.35 -3.57
CA ARG A 3 -5.87 39.82 -3.04
C ARG A 3 -5.61 38.35 -3.39
N MET A 4 -6.67 37.56 -3.55
CA MET A 4 -6.56 36.16 -3.98
C MET A 4 -6.25 36.08 -5.48
N ALA A 5 -6.92 36.91 -6.29
CA ALA A 5 -6.61 37.06 -7.70
C ALA A 5 -5.15 37.50 -7.89
N LEU A 6 -4.66 38.47 -7.11
CA LEU A 6 -3.27 38.93 -7.15
C LEU A 6 -2.27 37.83 -6.79
N ALA A 7 -2.54 37.02 -5.76
CA ALA A 7 -1.67 35.90 -5.38
C ALA A 7 -1.61 34.81 -6.46
N THR A 8 -2.75 34.44 -7.06
CA THR A 8 -2.80 33.48 -8.17
C THR A 8 -2.09 34.02 -9.42
N TRP A 9 -2.14 35.34 -9.64
CA TRP A 9 -1.50 36.01 -10.77
C TRP A 9 0.02 36.15 -10.61
N ILE A 10 0.50 36.41 -9.39
CA ILE A 10 1.94 36.40 -9.06
C ILE A 10 2.53 35.01 -9.29
N ILE A 11 1.82 33.94 -8.90
CA ILE A 11 2.23 32.55 -9.14
C ILE A 11 2.30 32.24 -10.64
N PHE A 12 1.36 32.75 -11.44
CA PHE A 12 1.35 32.58 -12.90
C PHE A 12 2.55 33.30 -13.58
N LEU A 13 2.90 34.51 -13.12
CA LEU A 13 4.09 35.24 -13.62
C LEU A 13 5.41 34.53 -13.31
N HIS A 14 5.52 33.87 -12.16
CA HIS A 14 6.72 33.12 -11.79
C HIS A 14 6.89 31.84 -12.63
N LEU A 15 5.78 31.23 -13.07
CA LEU A 15 5.79 30.11 -14.01
C LEU A 15 6.25 30.53 -15.40
N VAL A 16 5.80 31.68 -15.92
CA VAL A 16 6.24 32.19 -17.23
C VAL A 16 7.73 32.53 -17.23
N ALA A 17 8.24 33.15 -16.16
CA ALA A 17 9.67 33.48 -16.03
C ALA A 17 10.58 32.24 -15.93
N ALA A 18 10.09 31.15 -15.33
CA ALA A 18 10.82 29.88 -15.26
C ALA A 18 10.93 29.16 -16.61
N PHE A 19 10.07 29.49 -17.59
CA PHE A 19 10.06 28.89 -18.92
C PHE A 19 10.96 29.61 -19.94
N THR A 20 11.50 30.80 -19.63
CA THR A 20 12.28 31.62 -20.57
C THR A 20 13.79 31.55 -20.39
N ALA A 21 14.33 30.41 -19.93
CA ALA A 21 15.76 30.22 -19.68
C ALA A 21 16.60 29.94 -20.96
N GLU A 22 16.09 30.23 -22.16
CA GLU A 22 16.89 30.38 -23.39
C GLU A 22 16.64 31.80 -23.95
N ALA A 23 17.66 32.65 -23.85
CA ALA A 23 17.46 34.08 -23.56
C ALA A 23 17.43 35.05 -24.76
N ASP A 24 17.50 34.58 -26.02
CA ASP A 24 17.69 35.52 -27.14
C ASP A 24 16.60 35.57 -28.21
N GLU A 25 15.69 34.60 -28.30
CA GLU A 25 14.63 34.62 -29.34
C GLU A 25 13.28 35.19 -28.85
N VAL A 26 13.08 35.35 -27.54
CA VAL A 26 11.76 35.68 -26.93
C VAL A 26 11.56 37.19 -26.67
N LYS A 27 12.60 38.02 -26.84
CA LYS A 27 12.53 39.47 -26.55
C LYS A 27 11.49 40.21 -27.41
N GLY A 28 11.13 39.67 -28.58
CA GLY A 28 10.11 40.26 -29.47
C GLY A 28 8.66 40.01 -29.03
N THR A 29 8.38 38.89 -28.37
CA THR A 29 7.00 38.45 -28.04
C THR A 29 6.48 38.93 -26.68
N ALA A 30 7.36 39.31 -25.76
CA ALA A 30 6.98 39.76 -24.41
C ALA A 30 6.73 41.28 -24.30
N LYS A 31 7.13 42.07 -25.31
CA LYS A 31 7.09 43.54 -25.27
C LYS A 31 5.69 44.14 -25.04
N PRO A 32 4.61 43.68 -25.72
CA PRO A 32 3.27 44.22 -25.48
C PRO A 32 2.75 43.97 -24.05
N PHE A 33 3.29 42.95 -23.36
CA PHE A 33 2.89 42.56 -22.02
C PHE A 33 3.65 43.35 -20.94
N LEU A 34 4.93 43.64 -21.17
CA LEU A 34 5.74 44.51 -20.31
C LEU A 34 5.22 45.95 -20.35
N ASP A 35 4.78 46.43 -21.52
CA ASP A 35 4.21 47.77 -21.69
C ASP A 35 2.87 47.93 -20.90
N GLU A 36 2.04 46.89 -20.81
CA GLU A 36 0.79 46.91 -20.02
C GLU A 36 1.04 46.83 -18.51
N LEU A 37 2.12 46.16 -18.07
CA LEU A 37 2.54 46.12 -16.66
C LEU A 37 3.11 47.46 -16.17
N GLU A 38 3.83 48.15 -17.05
CA GLU A 38 4.34 49.50 -16.78
C GLU A 38 3.18 50.51 -16.70
N ARG A 39 2.14 50.32 -17.53
CA ARG A 39 0.88 51.11 -17.49
C ARG A 39 0.05 50.89 -16.21
N LEU A 40 0.16 49.73 -15.57
CA LEU A 40 -0.59 49.37 -14.34
C LEU A 40 0.16 49.68 -13.03
N GLY A 41 1.38 50.23 -13.10
CA GLY A 41 2.15 50.67 -11.93
C GLY A 41 2.62 49.55 -10.99
N SER A 42 2.55 48.27 -11.40
CA SER A 42 2.82 47.12 -10.53
C SER A 42 4.28 46.63 -10.53
N LEU A 43 5.15 47.26 -11.33
CA LEU A 43 6.52 46.80 -11.53
C LEU A 43 7.44 47.11 -10.32
N ASP A 44 7.17 48.18 -9.58
CA ASP A 44 7.98 48.55 -8.41
C ASP A 44 7.64 47.74 -7.15
N GLU A 45 6.39 47.27 -6.99
CA GLU A 45 6.00 46.32 -5.92
C GLU A 45 6.60 44.92 -6.16
N ILE A 46 6.74 44.49 -7.41
CA ILE A 46 7.35 43.19 -7.78
C ILE A 46 8.87 43.21 -7.58
N LYS A 47 9.55 44.34 -7.86
CA LYS A 47 11.00 44.49 -7.62
C LYS A 47 11.37 44.45 -6.13
N GLN A 48 10.46 44.80 -5.23
CA GLN A 48 10.69 44.75 -3.77
C GLN A 48 10.63 43.34 -3.17
N LEU A 49 10.08 42.35 -3.88
CA LEU A 49 9.95 40.97 -3.37
C LEU A 49 11.25 40.15 -3.46
N GLY A 50 12.27 40.65 -4.15
CA GLY A 50 13.54 39.93 -4.38
C GLY A 50 13.36 38.61 -5.14
N PRO A 51 14.44 37.99 -5.67
CA PRO A 51 14.34 36.63 -6.17
C PRO A 51 14.00 35.70 -5.00
N LEU A 52 12.81 35.09 -5.03
CA LEU A 52 12.45 34.05 -4.09
C LEU A 52 13.43 32.90 -4.27
N ASP A 53 14.26 32.67 -3.26
CA ASP A 53 15.13 31.50 -3.20
C ASP A 53 14.24 30.24 -3.21
N HIS A 54 14.20 29.57 -4.36
CA HIS A 54 13.50 28.30 -4.55
C HIS A 54 14.22 27.13 -3.86
N SER A 55 15.27 27.40 -3.08
CA SER A 55 15.88 26.37 -2.25
C SER A 55 14.84 25.79 -1.27
N PRO A 56 14.91 24.49 -0.96
CA PRO A 56 13.92 23.87 -0.06
C PRO A 56 13.95 24.43 1.37
N LYS A 57 15.11 24.95 1.82
CA LYS A 57 15.37 25.39 3.20
C LYS A 57 14.42 26.50 3.72
N PRO A 58 14.19 27.62 3.01
CA PRO A 58 13.25 28.65 3.46
C PRO A 58 11.80 28.17 3.54
N LEU A 59 11.37 27.20 2.72
CA LEU A 59 10.01 26.67 2.84
C LEU A 59 9.85 25.87 4.14
N PHE A 60 10.82 25.02 4.53
CA PHE A 60 10.70 24.23 5.77
C PHE A 60 10.72 25.09 7.03
N ALA A 61 11.60 26.09 7.08
CA ALA A 61 11.61 27.03 8.20
C ALA A 61 10.27 27.76 8.32
N ARG A 62 9.66 28.12 7.18
CA ARG A 62 8.32 28.73 7.14
C ARG A 62 7.22 27.75 7.51
N LEU A 63 7.23 26.51 7.02
CA LEU A 63 6.19 25.52 7.37
C LEU A 63 6.26 25.10 8.84
N ASN A 64 7.46 24.99 9.43
CA ASN A 64 7.62 24.70 10.86
C ASN A 64 7.11 25.84 11.76
N SER A 65 7.17 27.09 11.30
CA SER A 65 6.68 28.26 12.03
C SER A 65 5.32 28.76 11.53
N ALA A 66 4.74 28.09 10.53
CA ALA A 66 3.52 28.51 9.87
C ALA A 66 2.33 28.38 10.81
N SER A 67 1.48 29.41 10.78
CA SER A 67 0.11 29.28 11.27
C SER A 67 -0.62 28.16 10.50
N ILE A 68 -1.66 27.61 11.12
CA ILE A 68 -2.50 26.58 10.48
C ILE A 68 -3.06 27.01 9.12
N ASN A 69 -3.32 28.31 8.95
CA ASN A 69 -3.84 28.89 7.71
C ASN A 69 -2.76 28.94 6.61
N GLU A 70 -1.51 29.24 6.97
CA GLU A 70 -0.39 29.22 6.04
C GLU A 70 -0.04 27.79 5.62
N PHE A 71 -0.11 26.83 6.55
CA PHE A 71 0.03 25.42 6.23
C PHE A 71 -1.07 24.94 5.28
N ALA A 72 -2.34 25.29 5.55
CA ALA A 72 -3.47 24.98 4.67
C ALA A 72 -3.26 25.55 3.26
N ALA A 73 -2.88 26.83 3.15
CA ALA A 73 -2.66 27.48 1.85
C ALA A 73 -1.50 26.84 1.06
N ALA A 74 -0.41 26.47 1.74
CA ALA A 74 0.69 25.75 1.13
C ALA A 74 0.25 24.36 0.65
N TRP A 75 -0.56 23.67 1.45
CA TRP A 75 -1.12 22.36 1.09
C TRP A 75 -2.02 22.45 -0.15
N ASP A 76 -2.92 23.43 -0.17
CA ASP A 76 -3.86 23.69 -1.26
C ASP A 76 -3.14 24.02 -2.58
N TYR A 77 -1.98 24.65 -2.50
CA TYR A 77 -1.13 24.90 -3.67
C TYR A 77 -0.50 23.62 -4.23
N LEU A 78 -0.03 22.73 -3.35
CA LEU A 78 0.63 21.47 -3.74
C LEU A 78 -0.39 20.41 -4.20
N PHE A 79 -1.56 20.38 -3.56
CA PHE A 79 -2.68 19.47 -3.81
C PHE A 79 -3.98 20.26 -3.92
N PRO A 80 -4.27 20.92 -5.05
CA PRO A 80 -5.53 21.65 -5.19
C PRO A 80 -6.74 20.72 -5.15
N GLU A 81 -6.54 19.42 -5.37
CA GLU A 81 -7.58 18.41 -5.17
C GLU A 81 -8.04 18.32 -3.72
N SER A 82 -7.29 18.89 -2.76
CA SER A 82 -7.67 19.04 -1.35
C SER A 82 -8.63 20.22 -1.08
N CYS A 83 -9.02 20.96 -2.13
CA CYS A 83 -9.91 22.12 -2.08
C CYS A 83 -11.24 21.87 -2.78
N THR A 84 -12.27 22.61 -2.38
CA THR A 84 -13.54 22.62 -3.11
C THR A 84 -13.36 23.18 -4.52
N SER A 85 -13.93 22.48 -5.50
CA SER A 85 -13.97 22.96 -6.89
C SER A 85 -14.62 24.34 -6.95
N PRO A 86 -14.08 25.29 -7.73
CA PRO A 86 -14.70 26.60 -7.93
C PRO A 86 -15.99 26.54 -8.77
N LYS A 87 -16.29 25.40 -9.40
CA LYS A 87 -17.48 25.17 -10.21
C LYS A 87 -18.34 24.07 -9.61
N SER A 88 -19.65 24.23 -9.74
CA SER A 88 -20.65 23.20 -9.36
C SER A 88 -20.62 22.00 -10.31
N ASP A 89 -21.08 20.83 -9.84
CA ASP A 89 -21.16 19.62 -10.66
C ASP A 89 -21.98 19.83 -11.95
N ALA A 90 -23.04 20.65 -11.89
CA ALA A 90 -23.87 21.00 -13.04
C ALA A 90 -23.09 21.83 -14.08
N GLU A 91 -22.27 22.79 -13.63
CA GLU A 91 -21.41 23.57 -14.51
C GLU A 91 -20.32 22.69 -15.13
N VAL A 92 -19.70 21.80 -14.34
CA VAL A 92 -18.69 20.87 -14.87
C VAL A 92 -19.31 19.95 -15.93
N LYS A 93 -20.52 19.43 -15.70
CA LYS A 93 -21.24 18.64 -16.69
C LYS A 93 -21.53 19.43 -17.96
N ARG A 94 -21.95 20.70 -17.85
CA ARG A 94 -22.16 21.59 -18.99
C ARG A 94 -20.87 21.83 -19.77
N LEU A 95 -19.74 22.01 -19.07
CA LEU A 95 -18.44 22.19 -19.72
C LEU A 95 -18.01 20.91 -20.46
N VAL A 96 -18.23 19.72 -19.89
CA VAL A 96 -17.97 18.45 -20.57
C VAL A 96 -18.83 18.31 -21.83
N GLU A 97 -20.11 18.68 -21.78
CA GLU A 97 -20.96 18.69 -22.98
C GLU A 97 -20.46 19.72 -24.01
N GLY A 98 -19.96 20.86 -23.54
CA GLY A 98 -19.32 21.89 -24.36
C GLY A 98 -18.13 21.38 -25.18
N LEU A 99 -17.51 20.25 -24.81
CA LEU A 99 -16.46 19.63 -25.61
C LEU A 99 -16.97 19.02 -26.92
N ARG A 100 -18.29 18.82 -27.06
CA ARG A 100 -18.94 18.29 -28.28
C ARG A 100 -19.37 19.39 -29.24
N GLU A 101 -19.26 20.65 -28.84
CA GLU A 101 -19.73 21.77 -29.64
C GLU A 101 -19.01 21.81 -31.00
N LYS A 102 -19.79 21.98 -32.07
CA LYS A 102 -19.24 22.11 -33.42
C LYS A 102 -18.43 23.42 -33.56
N ASN A 103 -18.81 24.44 -32.81
CA ASN A 103 -18.08 25.70 -32.75
C ASN A 103 -16.76 25.50 -31.97
N LEU A 104 -15.64 25.78 -32.65
CA LEU A 104 -14.29 25.59 -32.10
C LEU A 104 -14.05 26.47 -30.86
N ASP A 105 -14.49 27.73 -30.86
CA ASP A 105 -14.24 28.67 -29.76
C ASP A 105 -14.93 28.24 -28.47
N LEU A 106 -16.17 27.74 -28.57
CA LEU A 106 -16.89 27.20 -27.43
C LEU A 106 -16.19 25.96 -26.86
N ARG A 107 -15.69 25.09 -27.74
CA ARG A 107 -14.94 23.89 -27.35
C ARG A 107 -13.61 24.22 -26.67
N GLU A 108 -12.88 25.19 -27.20
CA GLU A 108 -11.62 25.66 -26.60
C GLU A 108 -11.86 26.41 -25.28
N SER A 109 -12.94 27.18 -25.19
CA SER A 109 -13.37 27.79 -23.93
C SER A 109 -13.69 26.73 -22.88
N ALA A 110 -14.44 25.68 -23.26
CA ALA A 110 -14.75 24.57 -22.37
C ALA A 110 -13.49 23.81 -21.93
N THR A 111 -12.56 23.57 -22.86
CA THR A 111 -11.27 22.92 -22.58
C THR A 111 -10.45 23.71 -21.55
N ARG A 112 -10.34 25.03 -21.71
CA ARG A 112 -9.62 25.90 -20.76
C ARG A 112 -10.25 25.89 -19.37
N GLU A 113 -11.57 26.05 -19.29
CA GLU A 113 -12.29 26.02 -18.00
C GLU A 113 -12.17 24.65 -17.31
N LEU A 114 -12.29 23.55 -18.07
CA LEU A 114 -12.10 22.20 -17.54
C LEU A 114 -10.66 21.95 -17.08
N THR A 115 -9.66 22.58 -17.70
CA THR A 115 -8.27 22.50 -17.24
C THR A 115 -8.09 23.11 -15.85
N ILE A 116 -8.80 24.20 -15.56
CA ILE A 116 -8.80 24.82 -14.23
C ILE A 116 -9.54 23.91 -13.24
N VAL A 117 -10.75 23.46 -13.58
CA VAL A 117 -11.57 22.58 -12.72
C VAL A 117 -10.83 21.29 -12.38
N ALA A 118 -10.14 20.70 -13.36
CA ALA A 118 -9.44 19.44 -13.20
C ALA A 118 -8.27 19.48 -12.21
N GLN A 119 -7.79 20.67 -11.84
CA GLN A 119 -6.83 20.82 -10.73
C GLN A 119 -7.46 20.49 -9.38
N TYR A 120 -8.79 20.63 -9.25
CA TYR A 120 -9.54 20.48 -7.99
C TYR A 120 -10.39 19.21 -7.95
N ASP A 121 -11.01 18.82 -9.07
CA ASP A 121 -11.82 17.60 -9.16
C ASP A 121 -11.61 16.92 -10.51
N ARG A 122 -10.89 15.79 -10.50
CA ARG A 122 -10.52 15.05 -11.72
C ARG A 122 -11.60 14.04 -12.12
N ARG A 123 -12.53 13.70 -11.21
CA ARG A 123 -13.48 12.60 -11.41
C ARG A 123 -14.38 12.81 -12.64
N PRO A 124 -14.95 14.00 -12.88
CA PRO A 124 -15.80 14.21 -14.06
C PRO A 124 -15.04 13.99 -15.37
N LEU A 125 -13.77 14.40 -15.44
CA LEU A 125 -12.93 14.20 -16.62
C LEU A 125 -12.50 12.75 -16.79
N ILE A 126 -12.25 12.00 -15.72
CA ILE A 126 -11.91 10.57 -15.80
C ILE A 126 -13.09 9.76 -16.33
N ILE A 127 -14.31 10.12 -15.93
CA ILE A 127 -15.54 9.53 -16.46
C ILE A 127 -15.69 9.91 -17.95
N ALA A 128 -15.54 11.19 -18.28
CA ALA A 128 -15.64 11.68 -19.66
C ALA A 128 -14.55 11.14 -20.60
N ALA A 129 -13.36 10.83 -20.08
CA ALA A 129 -12.25 10.20 -20.80
C ALA A 129 -12.53 8.75 -21.23
N LYS A 130 -13.69 8.19 -20.86
CA LYS A 130 -14.22 6.89 -21.34
C LYS A 130 -15.42 7.05 -22.28
N SER A 131 -15.70 8.28 -22.72
CA SER A 131 -16.77 8.58 -23.67
C SER A 131 -16.56 7.84 -24.99
N LYS A 132 -17.66 7.45 -25.67
CA LYS A 132 -17.60 6.95 -27.05
C LYS A 132 -17.33 8.05 -28.08
N ASP A 133 -17.52 9.30 -27.68
CA ASP A 133 -17.16 10.46 -28.49
C ASP A 133 -15.64 10.67 -28.39
N ILE A 134 -14.96 10.49 -29.52
CA ILE A 134 -13.50 10.53 -29.62
C ILE A 134 -12.93 11.90 -29.25
N GLU A 135 -13.65 12.99 -29.52
CA GLU A 135 -13.19 14.35 -29.22
C GLU A 135 -13.21 14.60 -27.71
N VAL A 136 -14.31 14.21 -27.05
CA VAL A 136 -14.44 14.29 -25.58
C VAL A 136 -13.38 13.42 -24.91
N GLU A 137 -13.21 12.18 -25.38
CA GLU A 137 -12.21 11.26 -24.85
C GLU A 137 -10.79 11.84 -24.92
N LEU A 138 -10.36 12.26 -26.11
CA LEU A 138 -8.99 12.74 -26.34
C LEU A 138 -8.72 14.04 -25.58
N ARG A 139 -9.67 14.99 -25.56
CA ARG A 139 -9.49 16.25 -24.81
C ARG A 139 -9.44 16.01 -23.32
N CYS A 140 -10.33 15.20 -22.75
CA CYS A 140 -10.28 14.89 -21.33
C CYS A 140 -8.97 14.19 -20.95
N LYS A 141 -8.47 13.24 -21.77
CA LYS A 141 -7.14 12.62 -21.57
C LYS A 141 -6.01 13.64 -21.63
N SER A 142 -6.05 14.56 -22.59
CA SER A 142 -5.06 15.63 -22.74
C SER A 142 -5.06 16.57 -21.53
N ILE A 143 -6.23 17.03 -21.08
CA ILE A 143 -6.37 17.87 -19.88
C ILE A 143 -5.81 17.15 -18.65
N LEU A 144 -6.15 15.87 -18.46
CA LEU A 144 -5.63 15.07 -17.34
C LEU A 144 -4.10 14.95 -17.39
N ALA A 145 -3.52 14.76 -18.59
CA ALA A 145 -2.07 14.73 -18.77
C ALA A 145 -1.40 16.06 -18.41
N ILE A 146 -1.99 17.19 -18.83
CA ILE A 146 -1.52 18.55 -18.49
C ILE A 146 -1.56 18.75 -16.98
N VAL A 147 -2.69 18.45 -16.32
CA VAL A 147 -2.84 18.62 -14.87
C VAL A 147 -1.85 17.76 -14.09
N ASN A 148 -1.64 16.51 -14.50
CA ASN A 148 -0.65 15.62 -13.89
C ASN A 148 0.76 16.20 -14.01
N LYS A 149 1.16 16.65 -15.21
CA LYS A 149 2.46 17.27 -15.44
C LYS A 149 2.64 18.54 -14.60
N SER A 150 1.61 19.38 -14.52
CA SER A 150 1.63 20.58 -13.67
C SER A 150 1.75 20.25 -12.18
N GLN A 151 1.12 19.18 -11.70
CA GLN A 151 1.30 18.72 -10.32
C GLN A 151 2.72 18.21 -10.05
N GLU A 152 3.28 17.42 -10.97
CA GLU A 152 4.67 16.94 -10.85
C GLU A 152 5.66 18.10 -10.81
N ILE A 153 5.52 19.09 -11.71
CA ILE A 153 6.37 20.29 -11.72
C ILE A 153 6.27 21.04 -10.39
N ARG A 154 5.07 21.21 -9.83
CA ARG A 154 4.88 21.89 -8.54
C ARG A 154 5.49 21.14 -7.36
N LEU A 155 5.42 19.82 -7.36
CA LEU A 155 5.92 18.98 -6.27
C LEU A 155 7.44 18.72 -6.38
N SER A 156 8.01 18.78 -7.58
CA SER A 156 9.42 18.42 -7.83
C SER A 156 10.42 19.16 -6.93
N PRO A 157 10.30 20.48 -6.67
CA PRO A 157 11.23 21.18 -5.78
C PRO A 157 11.16 20.71 -4.32
N TYR A 158 10.05 20.11 -3.92
CA TYR A 158 9.75 19.76 -2.52
C TYR A 158 9.81 18.27 -2.26
N SER A 159 9.87 17.44 -3.30
CA SER A 159 9.60 16.01 -3.19
C SER A 159 10.56 15.25 -2.29
N GLN A 160 11.80 15.71 -2.16
CA GLN A 160 12.80 15.08 -1.29
C GLN A 160 12.63 15.46 0.18
N ALA A 161 12.14 16.67 0.45
CA ALA A 161 12.21 17.25 1.78
C ALA A 161 10.83 17.33 2.47
N LEU A 162 9.73 17.30 1.70
CA LEU A 162 8.38 17.29 2.24
C LEU A 162 8.05 16.00 3.01
N PRO A 163 8.40 14.77 2.56
CA PRO A 163 8.13 13.56 3.34
C PRO A 163 8.82 13.54 4.71
N PRO A 164 10.14 13.85 4.85
CA PRO A 164 10.77 13.98 6.16
C PRO A 164 10.11 15.02 7.07
N PHE A 165 9.70 16.16 6.52
CA PHE A 165 9.00 17.20 7.27
C PHE A 165 7.64 16.70 7.80
N ILE A 166 6.83 16.08 6.95
CA ILE A 166 5.53 15.53 7.33
C ILE A 166 5.69 14.52 8.47
N ARG A 167 6.68 13.61 8.38
CA ARG A 167 6.96 12.61 9.43
C ARG A 167 7.31 13.23 10.79
N GLN A 168 7.87 14.42 10.82
CA GLN A 168 8.26 15.12 12.05
C GLN A 168 7.14 15.98 12.65
N MET A 169 6.00 16.14 11.96
CA MET A 169 4.89 16.97 12.42
C MET A 169 4.31 16.44 13.73
N ALA A 170 4.24 17.26 14.78
CA ALA A 170 3.74 16.83 16.09
C ALA A 170 2.48 17.59 16.55
N ASP A 171 2.16 18.73 15.94
CA ASP A 171 1.01 19.55 16.36
C ASP A 171 -0.33 18.91 15.98
N ASP A 172 -1.22 18.79 16.95
CA ASP A 172 -2.51 18.10 16.81
C ASP A 172 -3.45 18.76 15.80
N LYS A 173 -3.43 20.09 15.72
CA LYS A 173 -4.28 20.83 14.80
C LYS A 173 -3.77 20.69 13.37
N GLN A 174 -2.45 20.75 13.18
CA GLN A 174 -1.82 20.47 11.89
C GLN A 174 -2.05 19.03 11.43
N LEU A 175 -1.93 18.04 12.33
CA LEU A 175 -2.22 16.64 12.00
C LEU A 175 -3.68 16.41 11.63
N SER A 176 -4.62 17.05 12.33
CA SER A 176 -6.05 16.98 11.99
C SER A 176 -6.33 17.59 10.62
N LEU A 177 -5.73 18.75 10.33
CA LEU A 177 -5.83 19.38 9.02
C LEU A 177 -5.20 18.52 7.92
N LEU A 178 -4.02 17.92 8.19
CA LEU A 178 -3.35 17.00 7.28
C LEU A 178 -4.23 15.79 6.95
N ALA A 179 -4.89 15.20 7.95
CA ALA A 179 -5.79 14.06 7.77
C ALA A 179 -6.99 14.41 6.88
N SER A 180 -7.68 15.51 7.19
CA SER A 180 -8.82 15.99 6.39
C SER A 180 -8.43 16.32 4.95
N LYS A 181 -7.31 17.03 4.75
CA LYS A 181 -6.81 17.40 3.42
C LYS A 181 -6.32 16.19 2.61
N THR A 182 -5.67 15.22 3.26
CA THR A 182 -5.26 13.96 2.63
C THR A 182 -6.48 13.15 2.21
N SER A 183 -7.47 13.03 3.10
CA SER A 183 -8.75 12.37 2.80
C SER A 183 -9.42 12.97 1.58
N PHE A 184 -9.54 14.30 1.54
CA PHE A 184 -10.21 15.00 0.45
C PHE A 184 -9.44 14.86 -0.87
N ALA A 185 -8.11 14.99 -0.86
CA ALA A 185 -7.28 14.77 -2.05
C ALA A 185 -7.45 13.37 -2.64
N LEU A 186 -7.49 12.33 -1.80
CA LEU A 186 -7.71 10.94 -2.22
C LEU A 186 -9.15 10.69 -2.71
N GLN A 187 -10.16 11.38 -2.15
CA GLN A 187 -11.55 11.24 -2.61
C GLN A 187 -11.83 11.91 -3.97
N LYS A 188 -11.05 12.92 -4.35
CA LYS A 188 -11.30 13.78 -5.53
C LYS A 188 -10.56 13.37 -6.80
N GLY A 189 -9.73 12.33 -6.74
CA GLY A 189 -9.05 11.82 -7.91
C GLY A 189 -8.24 10.56 -7.63
N PRO A 190 -7.78 9.90 -8.70
CA PRO A 190 -6.91 8.76 -8.58
C PRO A 190 -5.61 9.20 -7.92
N VAL A 191 -4.99 8.29 -7.17
CA VAL A 191 -3.67 8.52 -6.59
C VAL A 191 -2.71 9.03 -7.68
N PRO A 192 -2.13 10.23 -7.50
CA PRO A 192 -1.21 10.80 -8.48
C PRO A 192 0.01 9.90 -8.65
N ALA A 193 0.62 9.90 -9.83
CA ALA A 193 1.89 9.21 -10.06
C ALA A 193 3.07 9.98 -9.45
N GLY A 194 4.25 9.36 -9.48
CA GLY A 194 5.51 10.02 -9.17
C GLY A 194 5.58 10.60 -7.75
N GLN A 195 5.92 11.89 -7.64
CA GLN A 195 6.16 12.54 -6.35
C GLN A 195 4.89 12.76 -5.53
N GLY A 196 3.74 12.95 -6.18
CA GLY A 196 2.45 13.09 -5.48
C GLY A 196 2.12 11.85 -4.66
N LYS A 197 2.34 10.65 -5.25
CA LYS A 197 2.17 9.37 -4.54
C LYS A 197 3.01 9.31 -3.26
N LYS A 198 4.29 9.70 -3.35
CA LYS A 198 5.25 9.61 -2.23
C LYS A 198 4.87 10.55 -1.09
N VAL A 199 4.41 11.76 -1.42
CA VAL A 199 3.96 12.73 -0.42
C VAL A 199 2.69 12.24 0.27
N LEU A 200 1.69 11.77 -0.49
CA LEU A 200 0.45 11.23 0.10
C LEU A 200 0.72 9.97 0.95
N ALA A 201 1.65 9.10 0.53
CA ALA A 201 2.08 7.97 1.34
C ALA A 201 2.68 8.43 2.69
N ALA A 202 3.53 9.46 2.67
CA ALA A 202 4.09 10.04 3.90
C ALA A 202 3.02 10.69 4.80
N CYS A 203 1.96 11.25 4.23
CA CYS A 203 0.80 11.72 5.00
C CYS A 203 0.09 10.58 5.71
N LEU A 204 -0.24 9.51 4.98
CA LEU A 204 -0.92 8.33 5.53
C LEU A 204 -0.08 7.68 6.63
N GLU A 205 1.22 7.50 6.37
CA GLU A 205 2.22 7.04 7.35
C GLU A 205 2.18 7.92 8.60
N ARG A 206 2.26 9.25 8.45
CA ARG A 206 2.26 10.16 9.60
C ARG A 206 0.95 10.10 10.38
N ILE A 207 -0.18 10.05 9.69
CA ILE A 207 -1.51 9.99 10.30
C ILE A 207 -1.67 8.72 11.15
N VAL A 208 -1.28 7.56 10.63
CA VAL A 208 -1.42 6.29 11.36
C VAL A 208 -0.40 6.17 12.50
N THR A 209 0.85 6.59 12.29
CA THR A 209 1.91 6.57 13.34
C THR A 209 1.65 7.57 14.47
N ALA A 210 0.74 8.54 14.29
CA ALA A 210 0.28 9.38 15.38
C ALA A 210 -0.54 8.60 16.44
N GLY A 211 -1.04 7.40 16.10
CA GLY A 211 -1.78 6.54 17.03
C GLY A 211 -3.13 7.11 17.47
N LYS A 212 -3.69 8.08 16.73
CA LYS A 212 -4.94 8.76 17.07
C LYS A 212 -6.07 8.26 16.18
N GLU A 213 -7.04 7.60 16.80
CA GLU A 213 -8.23 7.07 16.13
C GLU A 213 -8.98 8.14 15.33
N SER A 214 -9.14 9.33 15.91
CA SER A 214 -9.85 10.45 15.26
C SER A 214 -9.23 10.85 13.92
N LEU A 215 -7.90 10.83 13.80
CA LEU A 215 -7.22 11.16 12.55
C LEU A 215 -7.44 10.09 11.48
N CYS A 216 -7.45 8.81 11.87
CA CYS A 216 -7.73 7.70 10.95
C CYS A 216 -9.20 7.68 10.51
N ASN A 217 -10.13 8.13 11.38
CA ASN A 217 -11.55 8.22 11.05
C ASN A 217 -11.83 9.22 9.92
N GLU A 218 -11.06 10.31 9.84
CA GLU A 218 -11.15 11.28 8.74
C GLU A 218 -10.87 10.62 7.37
N LEU A 219 -10.13 9.51 7.35
CA LEU A 219 -9.78 8.79 6.12
C LEU A 219 -10.84 7.77 5.69
N ILE A 220 -11.80 7.38 6.55
CA ILE A 220 -12.82 6.35 6.22
C ILE A 220 -13.55 6.63 4.89
N PRO A 221 -13.94 7.88 4.55
CA PRO A 221 -14.58 8.16 3.27
C PRO A 221 -13.73 7.79 2.03
N VAL A 222 -12.40 7.70 2.15
CA VAL A 222 -11.49 7.26 1.08
C VAL A 222 -11.80 5.83 0.62
N LEU A 223 -12.36 4.98 1.49
CA LEU A 223 -12.79 3.62 1.12
C LEU A 223 -13.94 3.60 0.10
N GLN A 224 -14.66 4.73 -0.05
CA GLN A 224 -15.72 4.91 -1.06
C GLN A 224 -15.20 5.53 -2.35
N ALA A 225 -13.91 5.87 -2.44
CA ALA A 225 -13.26 6.34 -3.66
C ALA A 225 -13.12 5.20 -4.69
N ASP A 226 -12.34 5.42 -5.75
CA ASP A 226 -12.04 4.34 -6.69
C ASP A 226 -11.19 3.25 -6.03
N GLU A 227 -11.32 2.03 -6.56
CA GLU A 227 -10.69 0.82 -6.04
C GLU A 227 -9.17 0.96 -5.81
N ARG A 228 -8.45 1.59 -6.76
CA ARG A 228 -6.99 1.75 -6.65
C ARG A 228 -6.61 2.70 -5.54
N THR A 229 -7.40 3.76 -5.36
CA THR A 229 -7.17 4.74 -4.30
C THR A 229 -7.48 4.18 -2.93
N ALA A 230 -8.59 3.45 -2.79
CA ALA A 230 -8.92 2.76 -1.55
C ALA A 230 -7.83 1.71 -1.20
N HIS A 231 -7.38 0.91 -2.16
CA HIS A 231 -6.30 -0.06 -1.96
C HIS A 231 -4.99 0.62 -1.52
N PHE A 232 -4.58 1.68 -2.22
CA PHE A 232 -3.37 2.45 -1.87
C PHE A 232 -3.43 2.99 -0.43
N ALA A 233 -4.58 3.51 -0.01
CA ALA A 233 -4.75 4.00 1.35
C ALA A 233 -4.66 2.86 2.38
N THR A 234 -5.33 1.73 2.14
CA THR A 234 -5.29 0.54 3.00
C THR A 234 -3.88 -0.03 3.12
N GLU A 235 -3.15 -0.15 2.02
CA GLU A 235 -1.75 -0.62 2.00
C GLU A 235 -0.85 0.26 2.88
N ASN A 236 -0.92 1.58 2.71
CA ASN A 236 -0.03 2.51 3.43
C ASN A 236 -0.39 2.66 4.91
N ILE A 237 -1.69 2.63 5.25
CA ILE A 237 -2.13 2.64 6.65
C ILE A 237 -1.75 1.33 7.31
N GLY A 238 -1.96 0.21 6.62
CA GLY A 238 -1.54 -1.11 7.05
C GLY A 238 -0.05 -1.16 7.34
N SER A 239 0.80 -0.87 6.37
CA SER A 239 2.25 -1.05 6.48
C SER A 239 2.94 -0.20 7.56
N HIS A 240 2.30 0.85 8.06
CA HIS A 240 2.89 1.78 9.04
C HIS A 240 2.15 1.81 10.39
N ARG A 241 1.09 1.01 10.57
CA ARG A 241 0.43 0.93 11.89
C ARG A 241 1.35 0.26 12.91
N ASP A 242 1.21 0.65 14.17
CA ASP A 242 1.78 -0.08 15.29
C ASP A 242 0.93 -1.33 15.60
N SER A 243 1.55 -2.44 16.01
CA SER A 243 0.83 -3.69 16.30
C SER A 243 -0.24 -3.55 17.41
N TYR A 244 -0.09 -2.59 18.32
CA TYR A 244 -1.04 -2.30 19.40
C TYR A 244 -2.12 -1.27 19.01
N PHE A 245 -2.08 -0.75 17.79
CA PHE A 245 -3.05 0.22 17.28
C PHE A 245 -3.62 -0.22 15.92
N PHE A 246 -4.83 -0.79 15.95
CA PHE A 246 -5.53 -1.20 14.73
C PHE A 246 -6.57 -0.13 14.35
N PRO A 247 -6.33 0.80 13.41
CA PRO A 247 -7.27 1.89 13.17
C PRO A 247 -8.63 1.41 12.63
N ALA A 248 -9.73 2.08 13.01
CA ALA A 248 -11.07 1.80 12.47
C ALA A 248 -11.13 1.87 10.93
N PHE A 249 -10.23 2.65 10.31
CA PHE A 249 -10.06 2.62 8.86
C PHE A 249 -9.84 1.20 8.32
N LEU A 250 -8.92 0.40 8.91
CA LEU A 250 -8.66 -0.97 8.46
C LEU A 250 -9.83 -1.90 8.79
N LEU A 251 -10.54 -1.65 9.89
CA LEU A 251 -11.74 -2.41 10.25
C LEU A 251 -12.86 -2.19 9.22
N GLU A 252 -13.08 -0.94 8.78
CA GLU A 252 -14.03 -0.64 7.70
C GLU A 252 -13.51 -1.14 6.33
N ALA A 253 -12.19 -1.18 6.11
CA ALA A 253 -11.61 -1.71 4.88
C ALA A 253 -11.88 -3.22 4.71
N LEU A 254 -11.93 -3.99 5.81
CA LEU A 254 -12.38 -5.39 5.80
C LEU A 254 -13.81 -5.54 5.25
N ARG A 255 -14.66 -4.53 5.42
CA ARG A 255 -16.06 -4.51 4.94
C ARG A 255 -16.20 -3.93 3.54
N SER A 256 -15.10 -3.59 2.88
CA SER A 256 -15.15 -2.96 1.56
C SER A 256 -15.83 -3.86 0.54
N LYS A 257 -16.64 -3.26 -0.32
CA LYS A 257 -17.22 -3.93 -1.50
C LYS A 257 -16.17 -4.29 -2.55
N HIS A 258 -14.99 -3.67 -2.48
CA HIS A 258 -13.87 -3.94 -3.37
C HIS A 258 -13.02 -5.06 -2.76
N SER A 259 -13.05 -6.25 -3.39
CA SER A 259 -12.36 -7.43 -2.87
C SER A 259 -10.87 -7.19 -2.66
N CYS A 260 -10.20 -6.46 -3.56
CA CYS A 260 -8.78 -6.13 -3.38
C CYS A 260 -8.49 -5.27 -2.14
N VAL A 261 -9.43 -4.39 -1.72
CA VAL A 261 -9.29 -3.56 -0.52
C VAL A 261 -9.49 -4.41 0.74
N ALA A 262 -10.46 -5.33 0.70
CA ALA A 262 -10.68 -6.28 1.80
C ALA A 262 -9.51 -7.26 1.94
N LEU A 263 -8.99 -7.79 0.84
CA LEU A 263 -7.79 -8.63 0.81
C LEU A 263 -6.57 -7.90 1.37
N GLU A 264 -6.37 -6.65 0.98
CA GLU A 264 -5.28 -5.84 1.51
C GLU A 264 -5.46 -5.62 3.01
N ALA A 265 -6.68 -5.32 3.48
CA ALA A 265 -6.95 -5.19 4.91
C ALA A 265 -6.71 -6.51 5.69
N ILE A 266 -7.06 -7.67 5.11
CA ILE A 266 -6.81 -9.00 5.68
C ILE A 266 -5.30 -9.21 5.92
N ASN A 267 -4.43 -8.81 4.98
CA ASN A 267 -2.97 -8.95 5.12
C ASN A 267 -2.40 -8.22 6.34
N TRP A 268 -3.15 -7.24 6.85
CA TRP A 268 -2.82 -6.44 8.02
C TRP A 268 -3.53 -6.90 9.31
N THR A 269 -4.28 -8.00 9.28
CA THR A 269 -4.88 -8.57 10.51
C THR A 269 -3.96 -9.49 11.32
N PRO A 270 -2.97 -10.21 10.74
CA PRO A 270 -1.95 -10.88 11.54
C PRO A 270 -1.25 -9.89 12.46
N HIS A 271 -0.94 -10.33 13.68
CA HIS A 271 -0.30 -9.52 14.72
C HIS A 271 -1.08 -8.27 15.17
N CYS A 272 -2.41 -8.25 15.02
CA CYS A 272 -3.25 -7.28 15.71
C CYS A 272 -3.20 -7.55 17.23
N TRP A 273 -2.48 -6.72 17.97
CA TRP A 273 -2.37 -6.79 19.44
C TRP A 273 -3.19 -5.72 20.17
N ASP A 274 -3.99 -4.94 19.42
CA ASP A 274 -5.01 -4.05 19.96
C ASP A 274 -6.10 -4.91 20.63
N LYS A 275 -6.01 -5.11 21.96
CA LYS A 275 -6.92 -5.98 22.71
C LYS A 275 -8.39 -5.58 22.59
N ILE A 276 -8.68 -4.30 22.35
CA ILE A 276 -10.05 -3.81 22.24
C ILE A 276 -10.60 -4.21 20.87
N LYS A 277 -9.81 -4.02 19.81
CA LYS A 277 -10.26 -4.27 18.45
C LYS A 277 -10.01 -5.68 17.94
N ASP A 278 -9.18 -6.48 18.61
CA ASP A 278 -8.91 -7.88 18.26
C ASP A 278 -10.20 -8.69 18.10
N GLN A 279 -11.16 -8.54 19.03
CA GLN A 279 -12.45 -9.22 18.94
C GLN A 279 -13.31 -8.72 17.78
N LEU A 280 -13.21 -7.43 17.43
CA LEU A 280 -13.90 -6.87 16.27
C LEU A 280 -13.27 -7.38 14.97
N VAL A 281 -11.94 -7.42 14.88
CA VAL A 281 -11.20 -7.98 13.74
C VAL A 281 -11.58 -9.45 13.53
N ARG A 282 -11.58 -10.26 14.60
CA ARG A 282 -12.04 -11.66 14.54
C ARG A 282 -13.46 -11.77 13.97
N LYS A 283 -14.39 -10.94 14.46
CA LYS A 283 -15.78 -10.93 13.99
C LYS A 283 -15.87 -10.62 12.50
N GLU A 284 -15.15 -9.61 12.01
CA GLU A 284 -15.15 -9.27 10.58
C GLU A 284 -14.50 -10.36 9.72
N LEU A 285 -13.40 -10.96 10.18
CA LEU A 285 -12.77 -12.09 9.50
C LEU A 285 -13.72 -13.29 9.37
N LEU A 286 -14.50 -13.60 10.41
CA LEU A 286 -15.51 -14.65 10.36
C LEU A 286 -16.63 -14.34 9.36
N LEU A 287 -17.04 -13.07 9.21
CA LEU A 287 -18.01 -12.67 8.19
C LEU A 287 -17.45 -12.88 6.78
N LEU A 288 -16.19 -12.50 6.55
CA LEU A 288 -15.49 -12.69 5.27
C LEU A 288 -15.30 -14.17 4.94
N PHE A 289 -14.92 -14.98 5.92
CA PHE A 289 -14.76 -16.43 5.78
C PHE A 289 -16.08 -17.15 5.44
N ASN A 290 -17.20 -16.69 6.01
CA ASN A 290 -18.53 -17.21 5.68
C ASN A 290 -19.14 -16.56 4.41
N GLY A 291 -18.38 -15.71 3.73
CA GLY A 291 -18.79 -15.04 2.50
C GLY A 291 -18.78 -15.95 1.26
N LYS A 292 -19.19 -15.38 0.12
CA LYS A 292 -19.25 -16.07 -1.18
C LYS A 292 -17.99 -15.90 -2.04
N ASP A 293 -17.19 -14.87 -1.77
CA ASP A 293 -15.96 -14.62 -2.52
C ASP A 293 -14.88 -15.59 -2.03
N GLU A 294 -14.58 -16.59 -2.84
CA GLU A 294 -13.68 -17.68 -2.49
C GLU A 294 -12.22 -17.24 -2.31
N ASP A 295 -11.79 -16.15 -2.94
CA ASP A 295 -10.44 -15.60 -2.74
C ASP A 295 -10.35 -14.86 -1.42
N VAL A 296 -11.34 -14.02 -1.11
CA VAL A 296 -11.45 -13.32 0.19
C VAL A 296 -11.56 -14.34 1.33
N LYS A 297 -12.42 -15.35 1.18
CA LYS A 297 -12.58 -16.44 2.14
C LYS A 297 -11.27 -17.17 2.39
N PHE A 298 -10.57 -17.58 1.33
CA PHE A 298 -9.29 -18.27 1.45
C PHE A 298 -8.26 -17.42 2.21
N ASN A 299 -8.14 -16.13 1.90
CA ASN A 299 -7.20 -15.26 2.60
C ASN A 299 -7.60 -14.98 4.06
N ALA A 300 -8.90 -14.88 4.37
CA ALA A 300 -9.38 -14.73 5.75
C ALA A 300 -9.07 -15.97 6.63
N CYS A 301 -8.85 -17.15 6.03
CA CYS A 301 -8.53 -18.37 6.78
C CYS A 301 -7.21 -18.28 7.52
N PHE A 302 -6.20 -17.66 6.91
CA PHE A 302 -4.87 -17.59 7.51
C PHE A 302 -4.89 -16.87 8.88
N PRO A 303 -5.37 -15.61 9.02
CA PRO A 303 -5.42 -14.97 10.32
C PRO A 303 -6.41 -15.66 11.28
N LEU A 304 -7.50 -16.28 10.80
CA LEU A 304 -8.42 -17.07 11.62
C LEU A 304 -7.74 -18.28 12.28
N MET A 305 -6.96 -19.02 11.51
CA MET A 305 -6.13 -20.11 12.03
C MET A 305 -4.99 -19.57 12.90
N HIS A 306 -4.23 -18.60 12.40
CA HIS A 306 -2.98 -18.13 13.02
C HIS A 306 -3.20 -17.43 14.36
N ASN A 307 -4.12 -16.46 14.42
CA ASN A 307 -4.37 -15.68 15.64
C ASN A 307 -5.39 -16.33 16.57
N TYR A 308 -6.37 -17.06 16.02
CA TYR A 308 -7.56 -17.49 16.78
C TYR A 308 -7.72 -19.01 16.87
N HIS A 309 -6.85 -19.79 16.23
CA HIS A 309 -6.91 -21.26 16.17
C HIS A 309 -8.30 -21.78 15.76
N ASP A 310 -8.95 -21.06 14.84
CA ASP A 310 -10.29 -21.36 14.39
C ASP A 310 -10.34 -22.71 13.64
N GLN A 311 -11.15 -23.64 14.15
CA GLN A 311 -11.18 -25.01 13.64
C GLN A 311 -11.85 -25.13 12.27
N ASP A 312 -12.81 -24.24 11.95
CA ASP A 312 -13.44 -24.24 10.64
C ASP A 312 -12.47 -23.71 9.57
N ALA A 313 -11.68 -22.68 9.91
CA ALA A 313 -10.60 -22.20 9.05
C ALA A 313 -9.54 -23.29 8.79
N ILE A 314 -9.13 -24.04 9.83
CA ILE A 314 -8.18 -25.17 9.69
C ILE A 314 -8.74 -26.26 8.78
N ARG A 315 -10.00 -26.71 9.02
CA ARG A 315 -10.66 -27.71 8.17
C ARG A 315 -10.77 -27.25 6.72
N TYR A 316 -11.07 -25.97 6.52
CA TYR A 316 -11.11 -25.41 5.18
C TYR A 316 -9.72 -25.43 4.53
N LEU A 317 -8.65 -25.01 5.21
CA LEU A 317 -7.28 -25.10 4.69
C LEU A 317 -6.87 -26.54 4.37
N VAL A 318 -7.24 -27.51 5.21
CA VAL A 318 -7.06 -28.94 4.92
C VAL A 318 -7.73 -29.33 3.61
N SER A 319 -8.97 -28.89 3.35
CA SER A 319 -9.64 -29.15 2.08
C SER A 319 -8.93 -28.48 0.89
N GLN A 320 -8.36 -27.29 1.10
CA GLN A 320 -7.64 -26.55 0.05
C GLN A 320 -6.26 -27.14 -0.25
N ALA A 321 -5.71 -27.96 0.65
CA ALA A 321 -4.50 -28.73 0.37
C ALA A 321 -4.70 -29.72 -0.78
N ASP A 322 -5.93 -30.09 -1.16
CA ASP A 322 -6.21 -30.89 -2.36
C ASP A 322 -6.73 -30.07 -3.55
N SER A 323 -6.63 -28.74 -3.50
CA SER A 323 -7.10 -27.87 -4.58
C SER A 323 -6.48 -28.21 -5.95
N THR A 324 -7.27 -28.08 -7.01
CA THR A 324 -6.76 -28.18 -8.40
C THR A 324 -5.87 -27.01 -8.77
N ASP A 325 -6.02 -25.86 -8.10
CA ASP A 325 -5.10 -24.74 -8.22
C ASP A 325 -3.83 -25.03 -7.41
N ARG A 326 -2.72 -25.23 -8.14
CA ARG A 326 -1.40 -25.50 -7.57
C ARG A 326 -0.94 -24.42 -6.59
N ALA A 327 -1.14 -23.14 -6.91
CA ALA A 327 -0.69 -22.05 -6.05
C ALA A 327 -1.50 -22.02 -4.75
N ARG A 328 -2.81 -22.23 -4.84
CA ARG A 328 -3.69 -22.33 -3.66
C ARG A 328 -3.33 -23.55 -2.80
N LYS A 329 -3.07 -24.69 -3.41
CA LYS A 329 -2.62 -25.93 -2.75
C LYS A 329 -1.32 -25.74 -1.97
N ILE A 330 -0.26 -25.22 -2.62
CA ILE A 330 1.02 -24.94 -1.96
C ILE A 330 0.81 -24.00 -0.78
N ARG A 331 0.05 -22.91 -0.98
CA ARG A 331 -0.20 -21.93 0.08
C ARG A 331 -0.99 -22.52 1.26
N ALA A 332 -1.97 -23.38 1.00
CA ALA A 332 -2.72 -24.05 2.06
C ALA A 332 -1.82 -24.96 2.91
N ILE A 333 -0.92 -25.73 2.27
CA ILE A 333 0.06 -26.56 2.97
C ILE A 333 0.99 -25.67 3.82
N ALA A 334 1.54 -24.62 3.21
CA ALA A 334 2.41 -23.65 3.89
C ALA A 334 1.75 -23.03 5.13
N TRP A 335 0.50 -22.59 5.01
CA TRP A 335 -0.25 -22.00 6.12
C TRP A 335 -0.56 -22.99 7.22
N LEU A 336 -0.89 -24.24 6.89
CA LEU A 336 -1.00 -25.30 7.91
C LEU A 336 0.35 -25.50 8.63
N GLY A 337 1.47 -25.34 7.92
CA GLY A 337 2.82 -25.32 8.47
C GLY A 337 3.21 -24.05 9.23
N ASP A 338 2.30 -23.12 9.52
CA ASP A 338 2.69 -21.85 10.16
C ASP A 338 3.23 -22.02 11.59
N SER A 339 4.14 -21.13 11.98
CA SER A 339 4.77 -21.07 13.30
C SER A 339 3.81 -21.02 14.50
N CYS A 340 2.55 -20.59 14.34
CA CYS A 340 1.53 -20.69 15.39
C CYS A 340 1.28 -22.13 15.86
N ASN A 341 1.61 -23.11 15.00
CA ASN A 341 1.53 -24.54 15.30
C ASN A 341 2.85 -25.10 15.85
N SER A 342 3.87 -24.26 16.04
CA SER A 342 5.11 -24.68 16.70
C SER A 342 4.79 -25.15 18.11
N ASN A 343 5.25 -26.35 18.47
CA ASN A 343 4.92 -27.06 19.71
C ASN A 343 3.59 -27.83 19.75
N GLN A 344 2.76 -27.78 18.70
CA GLN A 344 1.56 -28.61 18.62
C GLN A 344 1.89 -30.01 18.06
N PRO A 345 1.17 -31.06 18.50
CA PRO A 345 1.27 -32.36 17.86
C PRO A 345 0.66 -32.29 16.45
N LEU A 346 1.22 -33.07 15.53
CA LEU A 346 0.64 -33.22 14.19
C LEU A 346 -0.69 -34.01 14.30
N THR A 347 -1.82 -33.35 14.03
CA THR A 347 -3.14 -33.99 14.07
C THR A 347 -3.31 -34.96 12.90
N LEU A 348 -4.19 -35.96 13.05
CA LEU A 348 -4.45 -36.94 11.98
C LEU A 348 -5.00 -36.27 10.72
N GLU A 349 -5.82 -35.23 10.87
CA GLU A 349 -6.41 -34.49 9.76
C GLU A 349 -5.33 -33.77 8.93
N ILE A 350 -4.47 -32.98 9.59
CA ILE A 350 -3.39 -32.26 8.91
C ILE A 350 -2.36 -33.22 8.33
N LYS A 351 -2.05 -34.31 9.06
CA LYS A 351 -1.22 -35.40 8.57
C LYS A 351 -1.77 -35.97 7.27
N ASN A 352 -3.06 -36.32 7.22
CA ASN A 352 -3.67 -36.90 6.02
C ASN A 352 -3.67 -35.92 4.84
N ALA A 353 -3.75 -34.62 5.11
CA ALA A 353 -3.63 -33.58 4.09
C ALA A 353 -2.20 -33.46 3.53
N MET A 354 -1.16 -33.56 4.36
CA MET A 354 0.23 -33.30 3.96
C MET A 354 0.97 -34.54 3.47
N VAL A 355 0.72 -35.71 4.06
CA VAL A 355 1.44 -36.97 3.77
C VAL A 355 1.49 -37.33 2.27
N PRO A 356 0.40 -37.20 1.50
CA PRO A 356 0.44 -37.49 0.06
C PRO A 356 1.50 -36.68 -0.70
N TYR A 357 1.81 -35.47 -0.22
CA TYR A 357 2.75 -34.57 -0.89
C TYR A 357 4.21 -34.83 -0.52
N LEU A 358 4.49 -35.59 0.55
CA LEU A 358 5.86 -35.94 0.96
C LEU A 358 6.58 -36.82 -0.07
N SER A 359 5.86 -37.42 -1.01
CA SER A 359 6.41 -38.21 -2.12
C SER A 359 6.00 -37.66 -3.50
N SER A 360 5.55 -36.40 -3.56
CA SER A 360 5.17 -35.76 -4.82
C SER A 360 6.34 -35.62 -5.80
N LEU A 361 6.09 -35.88 -7.09
CA LEU A 361 7.05 -35.56 -8.15
C LEU A 361 7.27 -34.04 -8.28
N ASP A 362 6.32 -33.25 -7.84
CA ASP A 362 6.47 -31.81 -7.74
C ASP A 362 7.35 -31.47 -6.52
N LYS A 363 8.58 -31.06 -6.81
CA LYS A 363 9.58 -30.72 -5.79
C LYS A 363 9.14 -29.58 -4.88
N ASP A 364 8.37 -28.61 -5.36
CA ASP A 364 7.95 -27.48 -4.53
C ASP A 364 6.88 -27.93 -3.54
N LEU A 365 5.94 -28.78 -3.95
CA LEU A 365 4.96 -29.39 -3.06
C LEU A 365 5.62 -30.30 -2.02
N ARG A 366 6.59 -31.13 -2.45
CA ARG A 366 7.36 -31.97 -1.52
C ARG A 366 8.09 -31.15 -0.48
N ARG A 367 8.76 -30.09 -0.92
CA ARG A 367 9.49 -29.17 -0.06
C ARG A 367 8.57 -28.50 0.95
N GLU A 368 7.46 -27.93 0.48
CA GLU A 368 6.50 -27.24 1.33
C GLU A 368 5.89 -28.17 2.39
N ALA A 369 5.54 -29.40 2.00
CA ALA A 369 5.02 -30.40 2.92
C ALA A 369 6.08 -30.84 3.95
N ALA A 370 7.34 -30.98 3.54
CA ALA A 370 8.45 -31.28 4.45
C ALA A 370 8.70 -30.17 5.47
N ASP A 371 8.68 -28.91 5.02
CA ASP A 371 8.88 -27.76 5.90
C ASP A 371 7.70 -27.61 6.88
N SER A 372 6.47 -27.69 6.36
CA SER A 372 5.24 -27.57 7.14
C SER A 372 5.13 -28.64 8.23
N ILE A 373 5.44 -29.91 7.92
CA ILE A 373 5.48 -30.97 8.93
C ILE A 373 6.55 -30.69 9.98
N GLY A 374 7.69 -30.13 9.57
CA GLY A 374 8.82 -29.82 10.45
C GLY A 374 8.53 -28.80 11.54
N VAL A 375 7.45 -28.00 11.40
CA VAL A 375 7.00 -27.04 12.41
C VAL A 375 6.32 -27.72 13.61
N TYR A 376 5.67 -28.87 13.39
CA TYR A 376 5.00 -29.63 14.43
C TYR A 376 5.98 -30.41 15.33
N ARG A 377 5.43 -31.00 16.40
CA ARG A 377 6.15 -31.88 17.34
C ARG A 377 5.62 -33.30 17.34
N GLY A 378 6.42 -34.19 17.92
CA GLY A 378 6.09 -35.57 18.19
C GLY A 378 6.92 -36.55 17.38
N GLU A 379 6.94 -37.79 17.84
CA GLU A 379 7.75 -38.84 17.23
C GLU A 379 7.42 -39.10 15.75
N GLY A 380 6.15 -39.03 15.37
CA GLY A 380 5.77 -39.19 13.97
C GLY A 380 6.37 -38.11 13.06
N VAL A 381 6.51 -36.87 13.55
CA VAL A 381 7.19 -35.78 12.82
C VAL A 381 8.66 -36.10 12.63
N ILE A 382 9.33 -36.61 13.67
CA ILE A 382 10.74 -37.02 13.62
C ILE A 382 10.93 -38.09 12.54
N ASP A 383 10.05 -39.08 12.44
CA ASP A 383 10.14 -40.13 11.41
C ASP A 383 10.04 -39.56 10.00
N TYR A 384 9.09 -38.64 9.75
CA TYR A 384 8.99 -37.98 8.45
C TYR A 384 10.26 -37.20 8.11
N LEU A 385 10.76 -36.40 9.05
CA LEU A 385 11.95 -35.59 8.84
C LEU A 385 13.21 -36.43 8.60
N ILE A 386 13.37 -37.54 9.32
CA ILE A 386 14.47 -38.48 9.07
C ILE A 386 14.36 -39.08 7.67
N GLY A 387 13.15 -39.47 7.23
CA GLY A 387 12.91 -39.95 5.88
C GLY A 387 13.37 -38.95 4.80
N PHE A 388 13.14 -37.66 5.01
CA PHE A 388 13.55 -36.60 4.08
C PHE A 388 15.07 -36.39 3.95
N LEU A 389 15.89 -36.93 4.87
CA LEU A 389 17.34 -36.93 4.68
C LEU A 389 17.75 -37.73 3.42
N ASN A 390 16.91 -38.68 3.00
CA ASN A 390 17.09 -39.47 1.80
C ASN A 390 16.50 -38.82 0.54
N ASP A 391 15.93 -37.62 0.63
CA ASP A 391 15.30 -36.95 -0.52
C ASP A 391 16.36 -36.67 -1.62
N PRO A 392 16.05 -36.93 -2.91
CA PRO A 392 16.99 -36.68 -4.01
C PRO A 392 17.42 -35.21 -4.08
N GLU A 393 16.50 -34.29 -3.78
CA GLU A 393 16.72 -32.85 -3.80
C GLU A 393 17.48 -32.41 -2.56
N ASN A 394 18.60 -31.72 -2.77
CA ASN A 394 19.47 -31.35 -1.66
C ASN A 394 18.85 -30.33 -0.71
N ILE A 395 18.03 -29.43 -1.25
CA ILE A 395 17.37 -28.39 -0.45
C ILE A 395 16.40 -28.98 0.58
N ILE A 396 15.64 -30.01 0.20
CA ILE A 396 14.66 -30.67 1.08
C ILE A 396 15.38 -31.42 2.21
N ALA A 397 16.45 -32.15 1.90
CA ALA A 397 17.23 -32.84 2.92
C ALA A 397 17.92 -31.88 3.91
N GLN A 398 18.35 -30.70 3.44
CA GLN A 398 18.90 -29.65 4.29
C GLN A 398 17.84 -29.02 5.20
N GLU A 399 16.65 -28.77 4.68
CA GLU A 399 15.50 -28.29 5.47
C GLU A 399 15.09 -29.31 6.52
N ALA A 400 15.00 -30.60 6.15
CA ALA A 400 14.71 -31.67 7.10
C ALA A 400 15.75 -31.74 8.23
N THR A 401 17.05 -31.60 7.90
CA THR A 401 18.11 -31.49 8.90
C THR A 401 17.87 -30.30 9.82
N THR A 402 17.55 -29.13 9.25
CA THR A 402 17.29 -27.90 10.03
C THR A 402 16.07 -28.04 10.92
N ASN A 403 15.00 -28.67 10.44
CA ASN A 403 13.78 -28.90 11.19
C ASN A 403 13.98 -29.95 12.30
N LEU A 404 14.79 -30.99 12.08
CA LEU A 404 15.23 -31.90 13.15
C LEU A 404 15.95 -31.13 14.26
N MET A 405 16.84 -30.20 13.91
CA MET A 405 17.56 -29.39 14.91
C MET A 405 16.65 -28.49 15.75
N ARG A 406 15.45 -28.16 15.26
CA ARG A 406 14.44 -27.37 15.97
C ARG A 406 13.58 -28.21 16.92
N GLN A 407 13.60 -29.54 16.80
CA GLN A 407 12.86 -30.46 17.66
C GLN A 407 13.50 -30.52 19.06
N LYS A 408 12.70 -30.82 20.09
CA LYS A 408 13.16 -30.81 21.49
C LYS A 408 13.71 -32.17 21.92
N GLU A 409 13.28 -33.22 21.24
CA GLU A 409 13.51 -34.63 21.57
C GLU A 409 14.90 -35.11 21.06
N THR A 410 15.97 -34.36 21.34
CA THR A 410 17.32 -34.61 20.80
C THR A 410 17.77 -36.06 20.99
N THR A 411 17.54 -36.66 22.15
CA THR A 411 17.92 -38.04 22.45
C THR A 411 17.22 -39.05 21.56
N VAL A 412 15.91 -38.90 21.34
CA VAL A 412 15.11 -39.77 20.47
C VAL A 412 15.59 -39.64 19.03
N ILE A 413 15.87 -38.42 18.59
CA ILE A 413 16.35 -38.17 17.23
C ILE A 413 17.72 -38.80 17.02
N LEU A 414 18.66 -38.63 17.97
CA LEU A 414 19.98 -39.25 17.91
C LEU A 414 19.90 -40.78 17.85
N GLN A 415 19.02 -41.40 18.65
CA GLN A 415 18.81 -42.84 18.62
C GLN A 415 18.31 -43.31 17.25
N ARG A 416 17.30 -42.63 16.68
CA ARG A 416 16.74 -42.98 15.37
C ARG A 416 17.72 -42.76 14.23
N LEU A 417 18.45 -41.64 14.23
CA LEU A 417 19.49 -41.36 13.24
C LEU A 417 20.61 -42.41 13.28
N LYS A 418 21.07 -42.80 14.47
CA LYS A 418 22.09 -43.85 14.63
C LYS A 418 21.59 -45.21 14.16
N ALA A 419 20.33 -45.53 14.40
CA ALA A 419 19.72 -46.78 13.94
C ALA A 419 19.62 -46.87 12.42
N GLN A 420 19.41 -45.76 11.70
CA GLN A 420 19.33 -45.76 10.24
C GLN A 420 20.68 -45.74 9.51
N LEU A 421 21.76 -45.39 10.21
CA LEU A 421 23.09 -45.21 9.61
C LEU A 421 23.63 -46.45 8.86
N PRO A 422 23.48 -47.70 9.36
CA PRO A 422 24.03 -48.89 8.71
C PRO A 422 23.43 -49.13 7.31
N ASP A 423 22.12 -48.90 7.16
CA ASP A 423 21.36 -49.23 5.96
C ASP A 423 21.20 -48.05 4.98
N ALA A 424 21.68 -46.86 5.35
CA ALA A 424 21.53 -45.66 4.53
C ALA A 424 22.43 -45.68 3.27
N PRO A 425 21.92 -45.24 2.10
CA PRO A 425 22.73 -44.97 0.90
C PRO A 425 23.85 -43.97 1.18
N GLU A 426 24.97 -44.01 0.44
CA GLU A 426 26.16 -43.18 0.71
C GLU A 426 25.86 -41.67 0.89
N LYS A 427 25.10 -41.10 -0.05
CA LYS A 427 24.68 -39.68 0.00
C LYS A 427 23.87 -39.37 1.27
N THR A 428 22.96 -40.26 1.64
CA THR A 428 22.08 -40.15 2.81
C THR A 428 22.84 -40.37 4.10
N ARG A 429 23.80 -41.31 4.11
CA ARG A 429 24.69 -41.58 5.24
C ARG A 429 25.50 -40.35 5.62
N SER A 430 26.07 -39.64 4.64
CA SER A 430 26.78 -38.38 4.88
C SER A 430 25.87 -37.32 5.53
N ARG A 431 24.61 -37.22 5.10
CA ARG A 431 23.62 -36.29 5.69
C ARG A 431 23.22 -36.69 7.11
N ILE A 432 22.97 -37.97 7.36
CA ILE A 432 22.66 -38.51 8.69
C ILE A 432 23.85 -38.25 9.64
N GLN A 433 25.08 -38.53 9.21
CA GLN A 433 26.29 -38.24 10.00
C GLN A 433 26.39 -36.75 10.34
N THR A 434 26.14 -35.88 9.36
CA THR A 434 26.11 -34.42 9.57
C THR A 434 25.05 -34.02 10.61
N ALA A 435 23.84 -34.58 10.51
CA ALA A 435 22.75 -34.31 11.45
C ALA A 435 23.11 -34.79 12.88
N ILE A 436 23.67 -35.99 13.03
CA ILE A 436 24.15 -36.54 14.31
C ILE A 436 25.20 -35.61 14.92
N GLN A 437 26.24 -35.23 14.17
CA GLN A 437 27.31 -34.35 14.64
C GLN A 437 26.77 -33.00 15.15
N ARG A 438 25.83 -32.41 14.42
CA ARG A 438 25.18 -31.15 14.81
C ARG A 438 24.33 -31.32 16.07
N MET A 439 23.58 -32.41 16.18
CA MET A 439 22.78 -32.70 17.38
C MET A 439 23.62 -32.97 18.62
N GLU A 440 24.69 -33.74 18.50
CA GLU A 440 25.63 -33.97 19.61
C GLU A 440 26.34 -32.68 20.03
N ALA A 441 26.63 -31.76 19.09
CA ALA A 441 27.14 -30.44 19.44
C ALA A 441 26.13 -29.59 20.23
N VAL A 442 24.85 -29.61 19.83
CA VAL A 442 23.78 -28.91 20.59
C VAL A 442 23.59 -29.52 21.97
N GLU A 443 23.63 -30.85 22.09
CA GLU A 443 23.45 -31.52 23.38
C GLU A 443 24.62 -31.26 24.34
N ARG A 444 25.86 -31.19 23.83
CA ARG A 444 27.04 -30.83 24.63
C ARG A 444 27.06 -29.37 25.09
N ALA A 445 26.29 -28.49 24.45
CA ALA A 445 26.25 -27.08 24.76
C ALA A 445 25.17 -26.72 25.81
N LYS A 446 24.29 -27.66 26.14
CA LYS A 446 23.34 -27.57 27.26
C LYS A 446 24.02 -27.99 28.55
#